data_AF-A0A1G2BJ19-F1
#
_entry.id   AF-A0A1G2BJ19-F1
#
_cell.length_a   1.000
_cell.length_b   1.000
_cell.length_c   1.000
_cell.angle_alpha   90.00
_cell.angle_beta   90.00
_cell.angle_gamma   90.00
#
_symmetry.space_group_name_H-M   'P 1'
#
loop_
_entity.id
_entity.type
_entity.pdbx_description
1 polymer ?
#
loop_
_entity_poly.entity_id
_entity_poly.type
_entity_poly.pdbx_seq_one_letter_code
_entity_poly.pdbx_strand_id
1 'polypeptide(L)'
;MDFKDYCQKNQPAKVLLVHHWDCDGLCCAVLFKQFFKKYYPQTQLELTMPTINNYFLLTAEYQRIKEFNSEVLIVTDINFELKIIEELEKICPSVFVFDHHAQTAHIHRPGKQDTVYPGCSMLVAEYFNQADSLLAILGMIGDQEDRLQGNEKFFPKVEQAINQYGISLQQLLKITHLADTAYIRGKLSDVYYVLDLLLQDPTAILKNERLLANEDLIKKEIDREIQKEMQTVGQHLLYQNIASAMNIISPIARAKSRQHPHDIVMIDQVNGLTANIYLRHRQENLDLGKVVAQARVHGYNAGGKAEVAGIILPAAEATSFKQEIIKLLS
;
A
#
# COMPACT_ATOMS: atom_id res chain seq x y z
N MET A 1 -4.13 -18.24 -20.31
CA MET A 1 -4.15 -17.25 -21.41
C MET A 1 -3.47 -16.01 -20.88
N ASP A 2 -2.54 -15.43 -21.63
CA ASP A 2 -1.91 -14.16 -21.25
C ASP A 2 -2.93 -13.00 -21.30
N PHE A 3 -2.72 -11.93 -20.52
CA PHE A 3 -3.65 -10.80 -20.45
C PHE A 3 -3.75 -10.03 -21.78
N LYS A 4 -2.63 -9.78 -22.48
CA LYS A 4 -2.66 -9.10 -23.78
C LYS A 4 -3.36 -9.96 -24.82
N ASP A 5 -3.08 -11.26 -24.83
CA ASP A 5 -3.75 -12.22 -25.72
C ASP A 5 -5.27 -12.24 -25.48
N TYR A 6 -5.68 -12.22 -24.21
CA TYR A 6 -7.08 -12.14 -23.83
C TYR A 6 -7.72 -10.86 -24.37
N CYS A 7 -7.09 -9.70 -24.13
CA CYS A 7 -7.63 -8.42 -24.59
C CYS A 7 -7.69 -8.34 -26.12
N GLN A 8 -6.68 -8.84 -26.82
CA GLN A 8 -6.65 -8.86 -28.28
C GLN A 8 -7.76 -9.75 -28.86
N LYS A 9 -8.00 -10.91 -28.26
CA LYS A 9 -9.00 -11.87 -28.71
C LYS A 9 -10.43 -11.41 -28.39
N ASN A 10 -10.67 -10.91 -27.18
CA ASN A 10 -12.01 -10.70 -26.67
C ASN A 10 -12.46 -9.23 -26.72
N GLN A 11 -11.54 -8.26 -26.78
CA GLN A 11 -11.81 -6.82 -26.78
C GLN A 11 -12.85 -6.43 -25.71
N PRO A 12 -12.54 -6.65 -24.41
CA PRO A 12 -13.53 -6.53 -23.34
C PRO A 12 -14.15 -5.14 -23.30
N ALA A 13 -15.48 -5.06 -23.18
CA ALA A 13 -16.16 -3.77 -23.13
C ALA A 13 -16.06 -3.13 -21.74
N LYS A 14 -16.02 -3.95 -20.67
CA LYS A 14 -15.90 -3.48 -19.28
C LYS A 14 -14.77 -4.16 -18.53
N VAL A 15 -13.89 -3.35 -17.95
CA VAL A 15 -12.75 -3.79 -17.14
C VAL A 15 -12.77 -3.05 -15.80
N LEU A 16 -12.59 -3.81 -14.72
CA LEU A 16 -12.42 -3.26 -13.38
C LEU A 16 -10.98 -3.48 -12.93
N LEU A 17 -10.31 -2.43 -12.48
CA LEU A 17 -8.98 -2.51 -11.88
C LEU A 17 -9.06 -2.23 -10.38
N VAL A 18 -8.67 -3.21 -9.57
CA VAL A 18 -8.47 -3.08 -8.12
C VAL A 18 -6.98 -2.82 -7.88
N HIS A 19 -6.63 -1.67 -7.32
CA HIS A 19 -5.24 -1.24 -7.15
C HIS A 19 -4.93 -0.77 -5.73
N HIS A 20 -3.65 -0.84 -5.34
CA HIS A 20 -3.18 -0.28 -4.07
C HIS A 20 -3.15 1.26 -4.10
N TRP A 21 -3.17 1.89 -2.93
CA TRP A 21 -3.40 3.33 -2.79
C TRP A 21 -2.12 4.18 -2.66
N ASP A 22 -0.95 3.55 -2.57
CA ASP A 22 0.35 4.24 -2.53
C ASP A 22 0.88 4.54 -3.94
N CYS A 23 2.06 5.15 -4.00
CA CYS A 23 2.68 5.57 -5.24
C CYS A 23 2.85 4.43 -6.26
N ASP A 24 3.22 3.22 -5.84
CA ASP A 24 3.44 2.09 -6.75
C ASP A 24 2.12 1.59 -7.35
N GLY A 25 1.10 1.37 -6.52
CA GLY A 25 -0.24 0.97 -6.95
C GLY A 25 -0.91 2.02 -7.84
N LEU A 26 -0.72 3.30 -7.53
CA LEU A 26 -1.20 4.41 -8.36
C LEU A 26 -0.49 4.45 -9.72
N CYS A 27 0.82 4.23 -9.75
CA CYS A 27 1.57 4.15 -11.01
C CYS A 27 1.09 2.96 -11.86
N CYS A 28 0.82 1.80 -11.25
CA CYS A 28 0.19 0.66 -11.92
C CYS A 28 -1.15 1.05 -12.54
N ALA A 29 -2.03 1.71 -11.79
CA ALA A 29 -3.33 2.14 -12.27
C ALA A 29 -3.23 3.08 -13.48
N VAL A 30 -2.28 4.01 -13.45
CA VAL A 30 -2.02 4.92 -14.58
C VAL A 30 -1.49 4.16 -15.80
N LEU A 31 -0.58 3.21 -15.63
CA LEU A 31 -0.06 2.37 -16.73
C LEU A 31 -1.19 1.58 -17.42
N PHE A 32 -2.09 0.96 -16.65
CA PHE A 32 -3.26 0.29 -17.21
C PHE A 32 -4.21 1.27 -17.93
N LYS A 33 -4.46 2.45 -17.35
CA LYS A 33 -5.28 3.49 -17.98
C LYS A 33 -4.68 3.95 -19.32
N GLN A 34 -3.36 4.11 -19.39
CA GLN A 34 -2.64 4.41 -20.64
C GLN A 34 -2.74 3.27 -21.66
N PHE A 35 -2.60 2.02 -21.21
CA PHE A 35 -2.74 0.83 -22.07
C PHE A 35 -4.13 0.75 -22.71
N PHE A 36 -5.21 0.82 -21.91
CA PHE A 36 -6.57 0.75 -22.43
C PHE A 36 -6.90 1.96 -23.32
N LYS A 37 -6.52 3.18 -22.92
CA LYS A 37 -6.72 4.37 -23.76
C LYS A 37 -6.05 4.25 -25.13
N LYS A 38 -4.86 3.65 -25.19
CA LYS A 38 -4.08 3.50 -26.43
C LYS A 38 -4.60 2.39 -27.33
N TYR A 39 -4.89 1.22 -26.78
CA TYR A 39 -5.15 0.01 -27.58
C TYR A 39 -6.63 -0.38 -27.64
N TYR A 40 -7.42 0.01 -26.64
CA TYR A 40 -8.84 -0.36 -26.52
C TYR A 40 -9.68 0.84 -26.05
N PRO A 41 -9.72 1.96 -26.82
CA PRO A 41 -10.35 3.20 -26.39
C PRO A 41 -11.87 3.12 -26.15
N GLN A 42 -12.52 2.04 -26.59
CA GLN A 42 -13.95 1.79 -26.37
C GLN A 42 -14.23 1.01 -25.07
N THR A 43 -13.18 0.48 -24.43
CA THR A 43 -13.31 -0.23 -23.15
C THR A 43 -13.58 0.76 -22.03
N GLN A 44 -14.67 0.53 -21.29
CA GLN A 44 -14.94 1.21 -20.03
C GLN A 44 -14.04 0.61 -18.95
N LEU A 45 -13.00 1.35 -18.55
CA LEU A 45 -12.13 1.01 -17.43
C LEU A 45 -12.59 1.77 -16.17
N GLU A 46 -12.97 1.02 -15.14
CA GLU A 46 -13.27 1.55 -13.80
C GLU A 46 -12.13 1.22 -12.84
N LEU A 47 -11.81 2.15 -11.95
CA LEU A 47 -10.76 2.00 -10.95
C LEU A 47 -11.36 1.93 -9.55
N THR A 48 -10.95 0.94 -8.79
CA THR A 48 -11.34 0.80 -7.39
C THR A 48 -10.16 0.36 -6.54
N MET A 49 -10.31 0.49 -5.24
CA MET A 49 -9.32 0.10 -4.25
C MET A 49 -10.07 -0.34 -2.99
N PRO A 50 -9.47 -1.17 -2.13
CA PRO A 50 -10.00 -1.38 -0.79
C PRO A 50 -10.03 -0.05 -0.02
N THR A 51 -10.82 -0.01 1.04
CA THR A 51 -10.75 1.06 2.04
C THR A 51 -9.31 1.23 2.48
N ILE A 52 -8.82 2.47 2.52
CA ILE A 52 -7.41 2.75 2.82
C ILE A 52 -6.99 2.08 4.14
N ASN A 53 -5.83 1.41 4.11
CA ASN A 53 -5.26 0.49 5.11
C ASN A 53 -5.88 -0.90 5.19
N ASN A 54 -6.98 -1.20 4.50
CA ASN A 54 -7.50 -2.57 4.46
C ASN A 54 -6.78 -3.35 3.37
N TYR A 55 -6.01 -4.36 3.77
CA TYR A 55 -5.43 -5.35 2.85
C TYR A 55 -6.45 -6.47 2.50
N PHE A 56 -7.74 -6.16 2.60
CA PHE A 56 -8.88 -7.04 2.36
C PHE A 56 -10.08 -6.23 1.91
N LEU A 57 -11.08 -6.90 1.32
CA LEU A 57 -12.29 -6.27 0.83
C LEU A 57 -13.43 -6.34 1.86
N LEU A 58 -14.13 -5.23 2.05
CA LEU A 58 -15.37 -5.14 2.82
C LEU A 58 -16.57 -5.60 1.98
N THR A 59 -17.68 -5.95 2.64
CA THR A 59 -18.93 -6.36 1.97
C THR A 59 -19.41 -5.32 0.94
N ALA A 60 -19.31 -4.03 1.27
CA ALA A 60 -19.69 -2.95 0.36
C ALA A 60 -18.79 -2.87 -0.89
N GLU A 61 -17.53 -3.27 -0.78
CA GLU A 61 -16.58 -3.28 -1.90
C GLU A 61 -16.83 -4.48 -2.81
N TYR A 62 -17.06 -5.67 -2.25
CA TYR A 62 -17.54 -6.82 -3.02
C TYR A 62 -18.83 -6.51 -3.78
N GLN A 63 -19.77 -5.83 -3.13
CA GLN A 63 -21.02 -5.43 -3.76
C GLN A 63 -20.79 -4.47 -4.93
N ARG A 64 -19.93 -3.46 -4.76
CA ARG A 64 -19.57 -2.52 -5.84
C ARG A 64 -18.90 -3.22 -7.02
N ILE A 65 -17.96 -4.13 -6.74
CA ILE A 65 -17.27 -4.94 -7.76
C ILE A 65 -18.30 -5.75 -8.56
N LYS A 66 -19.27 -6.37 -7.87
CA LYS A 66 -20.34 -7.15 -8.49
C LYS A 66 -21.29 -6.29 -9.33
N GLU A 67 -21.68 -5.12 -8.83
CA GLU A 67 -22.61 -4.20 -9.51
C GLU A 67 -22.03 -3.64 -10.82
N PHE A 68 -20.72 -3.39 -10.87
CA PHE A 68 -20.08 -2.93 -12.09
C PHE A 68 -20.16 -3.95 -13.24
N ASN A 69 -20.24 -5.25 -12.90
CA ASN A 69 -20.40 -6.37 -13.82
C ASN A 69 -19.37 -6.34 -14.96
N SER A 70 -18.08 -6.33 -14.60
CA SER A 70 -16.98 -6.35 -15.56
C SER A 70 -16.77 -7.74 -16.17
N GLU A 71 -16.27 -7.75 -17.41
CA GLU A 71 -15.84 -8.98 -18.09
C GLU A 71 -14.44 -9.41 -17.65
N VAL A 72 -13.64 -8.43 -17.22
CA VAL A 72 -12.29 -8.62 -16.71
C VAL A 72 -12.12 -7.85 -15.40
N LEU A 73 -11.52 -8.50 -14.42
CA LEU A 73 -11.05 -7.90 -13.19
C LEU A 73 -9.54 -8.03 -13.15
N ILE A 74 -8.85 -6.93 -12.86
CA ILE A 74 -7.41 -6.89 -12.70
C ILE A 74 -7.14 -6.51 -11.24
N VAL A 75 -6.32 -7.28 -10.54
CA VAL A 75 -5.77 -6.90 -9.23
C VAL A 75 -4.32 -6.51 -9.45
N THR A 76 -3.93 -5.33 -8.99
CA THR A 76 -2.55 -4.85 -9.11
C THR A 76 -2.02 -4.36 -7.77
N ASP A 77 -0.78 -4.76 -7.46
CA ASP A 77 -0.01 -4.27 -6.32
C ASP A 77 -0.65 -4.50 -4.94
N ILE A 78 -1.56 -5.46 -4.83
CA ILE A 78 -2.19 -5.84 -3.57
C ILE A 78 -1.97 -7.32 -3.34
N ASN A 79 -1.25 -7.64 -2.26
CA ASN A 79 -1.02 -9.00 -1.80
C ASN A 79 -2.26 -9.56 -1.07
N PHE A 80 -3.36 -9.73 -1.81
CA PHE A 80 -4.58 -10.34 -1.28
C PHE A 80 -4.36 -11.81 -0.91
N GLU A 81 -5.04 -12.26 0.15
CA GLU A 81 -5.13 -13.68 0.45
C GLU A 81 -5.84 -14.44 -0.69
N LEU A 82 -5.44 -15.70 -0.92
CA LEU A 82 -6.03 -16.56 -1.97
C LEU A 82 -7.56 -16.60 -1.91
N LYS A 83 -8.14 -16.67 -0.70
CA LYS A 83 -9.60 -16.69 -0.51
C LYS A 83 -10.29 -15.47 -1.13
N ILE A 84 -9.65 -14.29 -1.07
CA ILE A 84 -10.21 -13.05 -1.65
C ILE A 84 -10.23 -13.18 -3.16
N ILE A 85 -9.15 -13.68 -3.77
CA ILE A 85 -9.07 -13.93 -5.21
C ILE A 85 -10.14 -14.94 -5.63
N GLU A 86 -10.30 -16.04 -4.91
CA GLU A 86 -11.33 -17.06 -5.19
C GLU A 86 -12.76 -16.49 -5.11
N GLU A 87 -13.03 -15.57 -4.18
CA GLU A 87 -14.32 -14.86 -4.15
C GLU A 87 -14.49 -13.92 -5.36
N LEU A 88 -13.43 -13.23 -5.79
CA LEU A 88 -13.49 -12.37 -6.98
C LEU A 88 -13.73 -13.18 -8.26
N GLU A 89 -13.19 -14.40 -8.36
CA GLU A 89 -13.42 -15.32 -9.49
C GLU A 89 -14.87 -15.81 -9.58
N LYS A 90 -15.61 -15.80 -8.47
CA LYS A 90 -17.06 -16.08 -8.49
C LYS A 90 -17.87 -14.90 -9.02
N ILE A 91 -17.31 -13.69 -8.98
CA ILE A 91 -17.98 -12.45 -9.37
C ILE A 91 -17.65 -12.07 -10.81
N CYS A 92 -16.39 -12.21 -11.21
CA CYS A 92 -15.91 -11.82 -12.54
C CYS A 92 -15.41 -13.02 -13.34
N PRO A 93 -15.79 -13.18 -14.62
CA PRO A 93 -15.40 -14.33 -15.43
C PRO A 93 -13.89 -14.51 -15.61
N SER A 94 -13.14 -13.40 -15.66
CA SER A 94 -11.70 -13.42 -15.87
C SER A 94 -11.00 -12.51 -14.86
N VAL A 95 -10.17 -13.11 -13.99
CA VAL A 95 -9.36 -12.40 -13.00
C VAL A 95 -7.88 -12.50 -13.39
N PHE A 96 -7.22 -11.35 -13.47
CA PHE A 96 -5.77 -11.24 -13.69
C PHE A 96 -5.09 -10.59 -12.50
N VAL A 97 -3.92 -11.09 -12.12
CA VAL A 97 -3.17 -10.60 -10.95
C VAL A 97 -1.78 -10.13 -11.39
N PHE A 98 -1.45 -8.89 -11.05
CA PHE A 98 -0.14 -8.28 -11.23
C PHE A 98 0.41 -7.88 -9.87
N ASP A 99 1.47 -8.53 -9.42
CA ASP A 99 1.98 -8.32 -8.07
C ASP A 99 3.47 -8.68 -7.98
N HIS A 100 4.19 -8.05 -7.07
CA HIS A 100 5.61 -8.34 -6.81
C HIS A 100 5.86 -8.73 -5.34
N HIS A 101 4.84 -8.73 -4.49
CA HIS A 101 4.97 -9.15 -3.10
C HIS A 101 5.27 -10.65 -2.98
N ALA A 102 6.03 -11.01 -1.95
CA ALA A 102 6.15 -12.41 -1.55
C ALA A 102 4.81 -12.89 -0.98
N GLN A 103 4.09 -13.69 -1.76
CA GLN A 103 2.80 -14.23 -1.32
C GLN A 103 3.00 -15.34 -0.29
N THR A 104 2.12 -15.37 0.70
CA THR A 104 2.09 -16.45 1.71
C THR A 104 1.54 -17.76 1.15
N ALA A 105 0.75 -17.68 0.07
CA ALA A 105 0.24 -18.81 -0.70
C ALA A 105 0.39 -18.51 -2.20
N HIS A 106 0.76 -19.49 -3.01
CA HIS A 106 0.95 -19.27 -4.45
C HIS A 106 -0.38 -18.96 -5.16
N ILE A 107 -0.56 -17.73 -5.63
CA ILE A 107 -1.68 -17.34 -6.51
C ILE A 107 -1.29 -17.68 -7.94
N HIS A 108 -1.47 -18.94 -8.35
CA HIS A 108 -1.27 -19.35 -9.74
C HIS A 108 -2.45 -18.87 -10.60
N ARG A 109 -2.49 -17.58 -10.94
CA ARG A 109 -3.52 -16.96 -11.78
C ARG A 109 -2.91 -16.21 -12.97
N PRO A 110 -3.67 -16.05 -14.07
CA PRO A 110 -3.24 -15.26 -15.21
C PRO A 110 -2.77 -13.85 -14.79
N GLY A 111 -1.84 -13.28 -15.53
CA GLY A 111 -1.16 -12.02 -15.18
C GLY A 111 0.33 -12.25 -14.97
N LYS A 112 0.99 -11.37 -14.23
CA LYS A 112 2.42 -11.48 -13.95
C LYS A 112 2.73 -11.24 -12.49
N GLN A 113 3.34 -12.23 -11.85
CA GLN A 113 3.69 -12.19 -10.44
C GLN A 113 5.17 -12.55 -10.28
N ASP A 114 5.99 -11.61 -9.82
CA ASP A 114 7.43 -11.80 -9.76
C ASP A 114 8.10 -10.91 -8.70
N THR A 115 8.62 -11.56 -7.66
CA THR A 115 9.24 -10.90 -6.50
C THR A 115 10.64 -10.34 -6.77
N VAL A 116 11.20 -10.59 -7.95
CA VAL A 116 12.49 -9.99 -8.36
C VAL A 116 12.33 -8.50 -8.63
N TYR A 117 11.12 -8.03 -8.92
CA TYR A 117 10.86 -6.63 -9.21
C TYR A 117 10.78 -5.79 -7.94
N PRO A 118 11.46 -4.64 -7.89
CA PRO A 118 11.46 -3.76 -6.72
C PRO A 118 10.15 -3.02 -6.49
N GLY A 119 9.26 -2.99 -7.49
CA GLY A 119 7.90 -2.45 -7.42
C GLY A 119 7.02 -3.07 -8.52
N CYS A 120 5.73 -3.21 -8.27
CA CYS A 120 4.73 -3.71 -9.21
C CYS A 120 4.62 -2.84 -10.46
N SER A 121 4.77 -1.51 -10.35
CA SER A 121 4.68 -0.63 -11.53
C SER A 121 5.77 -0.91 -12.55
N MET A 122 6.99 -1.27 -12.12
CA MET A 122 8.05 -1.70 -13.03
C MET A 122 7.72 -3.03 -13.70
N LEU A 123 7.17 -3.99 -12.94
CA LEU A 123 6.69 -5.26 -13.49
C LEU A 123 5.63 -5.03 -14.56
N VAL A 124 4.63 -4.19 -14.29
CA VAL A 124 3.55 -3.83 -15.23
C VAL A 124 4.10 -3.07 -16.43
N ALA A 125 5.00 -2.11 -16.20
CA ALA A 125 5.61 -1.32 -17.26
C ALA A 125 6.46 -2.18 -18.19
N GLU A 126 7.33 -3.05 -17.68
CA GLU A 126 8.07 -4.02 -18.49
C GLU A 126 7.12 -4.94 -19.25
N TYR A 127 6.07 -5.44 -18.57
CA TYR A 127 5.05 -6.23 -19.23
C TYR A 127 4.41 -5.48 -20.40
N PHE A 128 4.21 -4.16 -20.32
CA PHE A 128 3.71 -3.31 -21.41
C PHE A 128 4.78 -2.72 -22.35
N ASN A 129 6.05 -3.11 -22.23
CA ASN A 129 7.19 -2.53 -22.96
C ASN A 129 7.34 -1.01 -22.74
N GLN A 130 7.19 -0.58 -21.49
CA GLN A 130 7.25 0.81 -21.01
C GLN A 130 8.18 0.96 -19.79
N ALA A 131 9.17 0.08 -19.66
CA ALA A 131 10.08 0.00 -18.52
C ALA A 131 10.82 1.32 -18.20
N ASP A 132 11.02 2.17 -19.21
CA ASP A 132 11.74 3.44 -19.06
C ASP A 132 10.78 4.61 -18.75
N SER A 133 9.50 4.33 -18.51
CA SER A 133 8.53 5.37 -18.15
C SER A 133 8.78 5.91 -16.75
N LEU A 134 8.58 7.21 -16.56
CA LEU A 134 8.69 7.83 -15.23
C LEU A 134 7.77 7.19 -14.19
N LEU A 135 6.61 6.67 -14.59
CA LEU A 135 5.68 5.94 -13.69
C LEU A 135 6.32 4.68 -13.11
N ALA A 136 7.00 3.88 -13.95
CA ALA A 136 7.73 2.70 -13.50
C ALA A 136 8.82 3.06 -12.49
N ILE A 137 9.54 4.16 -12.74
CA ILE A 137 10.61 4.64 -11.86
C ILE A 137 10.06 5.14 -10.53
N LEU A 138 8.98 5.91 -10.56
CA LEU A 138 8.34 6.42 -9.35
C LEU A 138 7.84 5.28 -8.47
N GLY A 139 7.10 4.31 -9.01
CA GLY A 139 6.60 3.22 -8.17
C GLY A 139 7.71 2.36 -7.54
N MET A 140 8.79 2.03 -8.26
CA MET A 140 9.95 1.36 -7.64
C MET A 140 10.58 2.17 -6.50
N ILE A 141 10.66 3.49 -6.66
CA ILE A 141 11.21 4.38 -5.63
C ILE A 141 10.24 4.50 -4.46
N GLY A 142 8.92 4.49 -4.69
CA GLY A 142 7.91 4.47 -3.62
C GLY A 142 8.11 3.28 -2.69
N ASP A 143 8.40 2.11 -3.25
CA ASP A 143 8.52 0.86 -2.50
C ASP A 143 9.89 0.64 -1.83
N GLN A 144 10.95 0.96 -2.56
CA GLN A 144 12.33 0.73 -2.08
C GLN A 144 12.96 1.95 -1.43
N GLU A 145 12.39 3.14 -1.64
CA GLU A 145 12.96 4.42 -1.19
C GLU A 145 14.44 4.54 -1.61
N ASP A 146 15.32 4.87 -0.66
CA ASP A 146 16.76 5.00 -0.88
C ASP A 146 17.48 3.65 -1.04
N ARG A 147 16.88 2.54 -0.59
CA ARG A 147 17.45 1.18 -0.69
C ARG A 147 17.65 0.74 -2.14
N LEU A 148 16.90 1.34 -3.08
CA LEU A 148 17.04 1.07 -4.51
C LEU A 148 18.43 1.39 -5.04
N GLN A 149 19.19 2.30 -4.41
CA GLN A 149 20.57 2.62 -4.78
C GLN A 149 21.51 1.41 -4.72
N GLY A 150 21.22 0.45 -3.83
CA GLY A 150 21.99 -0.79 -3.74
C GLY A 150 21.61 -1.85 -4.76
N ASN A 151 20.59 -1.60 -5.61
CA ASN A 151 20.11 -2.58 -6.57
C ASN A 151 20.79 -2.41 -7.93
N GLU A 152 21.82 -3.22 -8.19
CA GLU A 152 22.62 -3.16 -9.43
C GLU A 152 21.79 -3.36 -10.71
N LYS A 153 20.69 -4.11 -10.65
CA LYS A 153 19.84 -4.41 -11.81
C LYS A 153 18.93 -3.24 -12.18
N PHE A 154 18.33 -2.58 -11.19
CA PHE A 154 17.26 -1.61 -11.43
C PHE A 154 17.70 -0.15 -11.24
N PHE A 155 18.73 0.12 -10.43
CA PHE A 155 19.22 1.48 -10.23
C PHE A 155 19.70 2.18 -11.52
N PRO A 156 20.34 1.50 -12.50
CA PRO A 156 20.69 2.14 -13.77
C PRO A 156 19.49 2.73 -14.53
N LYS A 157 18.27 2.18 -14.36
CA LYS A 157 17.05 2.75 -14.94
C LYS A 157 16.65 4.06 -14.27
N VAL A 158 16.92 4.20 -12.97
CA VAL A 158 16.71 5.45 -12.23
C VAL A 158 17.68 6.52 -12.74
N GLU A 159 18.95 6.17 -12.94
CA GLU A 159 19.95 7.11 -13.49
C GLU A 159 19.58 7.57 -14.91
N GLN A 160 19.10 6.64 -15.75
CA GLN A 160 18.60 6.99 -17.08
C GLN A 160 17.42 7.96 -17.01
N ALA A 161 16.46 7.73 -16.11
CA ALA A 161 15.32 8.61 -15.94
C ALA A 161 15.72 10.00 -15.40
N ILE A 162 16.67 10.06 -14.45
CA ILE A 162 17.24 11.32 -13.95
C ILE A 162 17.76 12.18 -15.12
N ASN A 163 18.53 11.56 -16.02
CA ASN A 163 19.07 12.23 -17.19
C ASN A 163 17.99 12.62 -18.20
N GLN A 164 17.04 11.71 -18.47
CA GLN A 164 15.99 11.90 -19.48
C GLN A 164 15.00 12.99 -19.08
N TYR A 165 14.60 13.04 -17.81
CA TYR A 165 13.58 13.96 -17.31
C TYR A 165 14.16 15.21 -16.64
N GLY A 166 15.49 15.32 -16.53
CA GLY A 166 16.16 16.46 -15.89
C GLY A 166 15.77 16.62 -14.42
N ILE A 167 15.57 15.50 -13.72
CA ILE A 167 15.07 15.45 -12.34
C ILE A 167 16.08 14.72 -11.44
N SER A 168 16.31 15.21 -10.23
CA SER A 168 17.20 14.55 -9.26
C SER A 168 16.53 13.38 -8.54
N LEU A 169 17.34 12.46 -7.98
CA LEU A 169 16.84 11.38 -7.11
C LEU A 169 16.02 11.92 -5.92
N GLN A 170 16.48 13.02 -5.30
CA GLN A 170 15.77 13.66 -4.19
C GLN A 170 14.38 14.15 -4.60
N GLN A 171 14.25 14.66 -5.83
CA GLN A 171 12.95 15.07 -6.37
C GLN A 171 12.08 13.86 -6.70
N LEU A 172 12.61 12.75 -7.21
CA LEU A 172 11.85 11.52 -7.41
C LEU A 172 11.30 10.98 -6.08
N LEU A 173 12.15 10.89 -5.05
CA LEU A 173 11.74 10.55 -3.68
C LEU A 173 10.67 11.52 -3.18
N LYS A 174 10.82 12.82 -3.43
CA LYS A 174 9.83 13.83 -3.04
C LYS A 174 8.48 13.62 -3.75
N ILE A 175 8.47 13.28 -5.04
CA ILE A 175 7.23 12.99 -5.77
C ILE A 175 6.51 11.82 -5.14
N THR A 176 7.23 10.72 -4.86
CA THR A 176 6.65 9.52 -4.25
C THR A 176 6.04 9.83 -2.88
N HIS A 177 6.79 10.55 -2.03
CA HIS A 177 6.29 10.98 -0.74
C HIS A 177 5.04 11.87 -0.84
N LEU A 178 5.03 12.83 -1.76
CA LEU A 178 3.89 13.73 -1.96
C LEU A 178 2.66 12.99 -2.49
N ALA A 179 2.85 12.00 -3.38
CA ALA A 179 1.76 11.13 -3.84
C ALA A 179 1.14 10.37 -2.66
N ASP A 180 1.97 9.81 -1.78
CA ASP A 180 1.52 9.05 -0.61
C ASP A 180 0.77 9.89 0.43
N THR A 181 0.99 11.21 0.46
CA THR A 181 0.24 12.09 1.37
C THR A 181 -1.28 11.95 1.21
N ALA A 182 -1.75 11.60 0.01
CA ALA A 182 -3.17 11.39 -0.26
C ALA A 182 -3.78 10.28 0.60
N TYR A 183 -3.18 9.09 0.60
CA TYR A 183 -3.67 8.00 1.43
C TYR A 183 -3.33 8.23 2.90
N ILE A 184 -2.21 8.89 3.23
CA ILE A 184 -1.86 9.21 4.63
C ILE A 184 -2.91 10.13 5.24
N ARG A 185 -3.51 11.05 4.47
CA ARG A 185 -4.63 11.88 4.94
C ARG A 185 -5.94 11.10 5.14
N GLY A 186 -6.01 9.85 4.69
CA GLY A 186 -7.21 9.02 4.74
C GLY A 186 -8.31 9.48 3.78
N LYS A 187 -7.98 10.28 2.76
CA LYS A 187 -8.96 10.86 1.83
C LYS A 187 -8.93 10.18 0.47
N LEU A 188 -9.95 9.39 0.18
CA LEU A 188 -10.10 8.71 -1.11
C LEU A 188 -10.07 9.67 -2.31
N SER A 189 -10.69 10.85 -2.18
CA SER A 189 -10.69 11.86 -3.24
C SER A 189 -9.32 12.48 -3.50
N ASP A 190 -8.42 12.49 -2.52
CA ASP A 190 -7.03 12.91 -2.72
C ASP A 190 -6.27 11.85 -3.53
N VAL A 191 -6.56 10.56 -3.32
CA VAL A 191 -5.91 9.45 -4.05
C VAL A 191 -6.23 9.53 -5.54
N TYR A 192 -7.51 9.71 -5.90
CA TYR A 192 -7.91 9.89 -7.30
C TYR A 192 -7.32 11.19 -7.92
N TYR A 193 -7.17 12.25 -7.11
CA TYR A 193 -6.52 13.48 -7.57
C TYR A 193 -5.04 13.27 -7.93
N VAL A 194 -4.31 12.50 -7.11
CA VAL A 194 -2.91 12.13 -7.41
C VAL A 194 -2.84 11.28 -8.67
N LEU A 195 -3.76 10.33 -8.87
CA LEU A 195 -3.83 9.52 -10.08
C LEU A 195 -3.93 10.39 -11.35
N ASP A 196 -4.78 11.41 -11.32
CA ASP A 196 -4.94 12.32 -12.46
C ASP A 196 -3.68 13.18 -12.70
N LEU A 197 -2.96 13.58 -11.65
CA LEU A 197 -1.67 14.26 -11.79
C LEU A 197 -0.62 13.33 -12.41
N LEU A 198 -0.49 12.10 -11.91
CA LEU A 198 0.43 11.10 -12.47
C LEU A 198 0.12 10.78 -13.94
N LEU A 199 -1.15 10.78 -14.33
CA LEU A 199 -1.56 10.56 -15.73
C LEU A 199 -1.17 11.73 -16.65
N GLN A 200 -1.24 12.96 -16.15
CA GLN A 200 -1.01 14.17 -16.95
C GLN A 200 0.48 14.56 -16.99
N ASP A 201 1.07 14.76 -15.82
CA ASP A 201 2.47 15.13 -15.62
C ASP A 201 2.89 14.78 -14.18
N PRO A 202 3.59 13.64 -13.98
CA PRO A 202 4.09 13.25 -12.67
C PRO A 202 4.99 14.30 -12.02
N THR A 203 5.71 15.11 -12.79
CA THR A 203 6.65 16.11 -12.25
C THR A 203 5.94 17.32 -11.63
N ALA A 204 4.69 17.57 -12.05
CA ALA A 204 3.85 18.63 -11.49
C ALA A 204 3.54 18.42 -9.99
N ILE A 205 3.64 17.18 -9.49
CA ILE A 205 3.46 16.84 -8.07
C ILE A 205 4.40 17.64 -7.18
N LEU A 206 5.64 17.91 -7.61
CA LEU A 206 6.64 18.67 -6.84
C LEU A 206 6.20 20.08 -6.46
N LYS A 207 5.33 20.67 -7.27
CA LYS A 207 4.85 22.06 -7.11
C LYS A 207 3.37 22.11 -6.75
N ASN A 208 2.75 20.96 -6.48
CA ASN A 208 1.33 20.89 -6.22
C ASN A 208 1.01 21.41 -4.81
N GLU A 209 0.38 22.57 -4.72
CA GLU A 209 0.08 23.25 -3.45
C GLU A 209 -0.77 22.40 -2.51
N ARG A 210 -1.72 21.60 -3.04
CA ARG A 210 -2.58 20.73 -2.23
C ARG A 210 -1.76 19.62 -1.56
N LEU A 211 -0.86 18.98 -2.31
CA LEU A 211 -0.02 17.90 -1.77
C LEU A 211 1.05 18.43 -0.80
N LEU A 212 1.64 19.60 -1.09
CA LEU A 212 2.55 20.28 -0.17
C LEU A 212 1.84 20.67 1.13
N ALA A 213 0.61 21.20 1.05
CA ALA A 213 -0.19 21.49 2.24
C ALA A 213 -0.55 20.22 3.02
N ASN A 214 -0.82 19.10 2.34
CA ASN A 214 -1.07 17.82 2.99
C ASN A 214 0.16 17.34 3.76
N GLU A 215 1.35 17.42 3.17
CA GLU A 215 2.61 17.09 3.85
C GLU A 215 2.79 17.91 5.14
N ASP A 216 2.60 19.23 5.07
CA ASP A 216 2.71 20.10 6.25
C ASP A 216 1.71 19.73 7.35
N LEU A 217 0.47 19.38 6.99
CA LEU A 217 -0.55 18.94 7.92
C LEU A 217 -0.17 17.61 8.57
N ILE A 218 0.31 16.65 7.78
CA ILE A 218 0.76 15.34 8.26
C ILE A 218 1.92 15.51 9.24
N LYS A 219 2.91 16.34 8.89
CA LYS A 219 4.07 16.60 9.75
C LYS A 219 3.66 17.18 11.10
N LYS A 220 2.81 18.22 11.09
CA LYS A 220 2.29 18.84 12.33
C LYS A 220 1.54 17.83 13.21
N GLU A 221 0.76 16.96 12.59
CA GLU A 221 0.01 15.93 13.30
C GLU A 221 0.92 14.87 13.92
N ILE A 222 1.92 14.39 13.16
CA ILE A 222 2.95 13.47 13.66
C ILE A 222 3.69 14.10 14.85
N ASP A 223 4.16 15.34 14.70
CA ASP A 223 4.89 16.05 15.75
C ASP A 223 4.04 16.21 17.01
N ARG A 224 2.74 16.55 16.86
CA ARG A 224 1.79 16.64 17.96
C ARG A 224 1.64 15.30 18.69
N GLU A 225 1.49 14.20 17.96
CA GLU A 225 1.34 12.87 18.57
C GLU A 225 2.63 12.38 19.22
N ILE A 226 3.80 12.67 18.65
CA ILE A 226 5.11 12.33 19.24
C ILE A 226 5.33 13.05 20.57
N GLN A 227 4.79 14.26 20.76
CA GLN A 227 4.96 15.02 22.00
C GLN A 227 4.11 14.50 23.17
N LYS A 228 3.10 13.67 22.93
CA LYS A 228 2.26 13.12 24.00
C LYS A 228 3.05 12.14 24.87
N GLU A 229 2.82 12.17 26.17
CA GLU A 229 3.39 11.18 27.08
C GLU A 229 2.75 9.80 26.85
N MET A 230 3.59 8.75 26.90
CA MET A 230 3.15 7.37 26.80
C MET A 230 2.83 6.81 28.19
N GLN A 231 1.83 5.94 28.25
CA GLN A 231 1.46 5.22 29.47
C GLN A 231 2.29 3.95 29.58
N THR A 232 2.84 3.65 30.76
CA THR A 232 3.44 2.34 31.03
C THR A 232 2.34 1.34 31.32
N VAL A 233 2.27 0.24 30.56
CA VAL A 233 1.18 -0.77 30.68
C VAL A 233 1.69 -2.19 30.89
N GLY A 234 2.91 -2.34 31.41
CA GLY A 234 3.55 -3.62 31.70
C GLY A 234 5.02 -3.40 32.06
N GLN A 235 5.80 -4.48 32.16
CA GLN A 235 7.25 -4.37 32.22
C GLN A 235 7.78 -4.11 30.82
N HIS A 236 8.46 -2.99 30.60
CA HIS A 236 9.02 -2.59 29.30
C HIS A 236 8.01 -2.41 28.16
N LEU A 237 6.75 -2.07 28.47
CA LEU A 237 5.72 -1.81 27.46
C LEU A 237 5.12 -0.41 27.65
N LEU A 238 5.31 0.43 26.64
CA LEU A 238 4.77 1.78 26.56
C LEU A 238 3.61 1.81 25.58
N TYR A 239 2.55 2.50 25.97
CA TYR A 239 1.30 2.57 25.22
C TYR A 239 0.88 4.01 24.93
N GLN A 240 0.38 4.23 23.72
CA GLN A 240 -0.30 5.47 23.33
C GLN A 240 -1.47 5.16 22.40
N ASN A 241 -2.60 5.84 22.64
CA ASN A 241 -3.67 5.91 21.66
C ASN A 241 -3.51 7.16 20.78
N ILE A 242 -3.64 6.99 19.47
CA ILE A 242 -3.70 8.09 18.51
C ILE A 242 -5.16 8.41 18.19
N ALA A 243 -5.56 9.65 18.50
CA ALA A 243 -6.82 10.23 18.07
C ALA A 243 -6.58 11.08 16.80
N SER A 244 -6.30 10.41 15.68
CA SER A 244 -6.11 11.04 14.38
C SER A 244 -6.89 10.29 13.31
N ALA A 245 -7.40 11.01 12.32
CA ALA A 245 -7.97 10.42 11.10
C ALA A 245 -6.89 10.11 10.04
N MET A 246 -5.62 10.50 10.28
CA MET A 246 -4.51 10.26 9.37
C MET A 246 -3.82 8.93 9.64
N ASN A 247 -3.26 8.30 8.61
CA ASN A 247 -2.58 7.00 8.67
C ASN A 247 -1.11 7.17 9.05
N ILE A 248 -0.88 7.57 10.30
CA ILE A 248 0.44 8.03 10.79
C ILE A 248 1.01 7.14 11.91
N ILE A 249 0.38 6.00 12.19
CA ILE A 249 0.76 5.11 13.29
C ILE A 249 2.22 4.62 13.20
N SER A 250 2.68 4.23 12.00
CA SER A 250 4.05 3.72 11.79
C SER A 250 5.13 4.80 11.98
N PRO A 251 5.03 6.01 11.38
CA PRO A 251 5.93 7.12 11.69
C PRO A 251 6.04 7.44 13.18
N ILE A 252 4.90 7.48 13.90
CA ILE A 252 4.88 7.78 15.34
C ILE A 252 5.54 6.64 16.12
N ALA A 253 5.18 5.38 15.86
CA ALA A 253 5.78 4.22 16.52
C ALA A 253 7.29 4.16 16.30
N ARG A 254 7.76 4.47 15.09
CA ARG A 254 9.19 4.57 14.77
C ARG A 254 9.84 5.65 15.62
N ALA A 255 9.32 6.87 15.64
CA ALA A 255 9.88 7.97 16.42
C ALA A 255 9.91 7.66 17.92
N LYS A 256 8.80 7.18 18.49
CA LYS A 256 8.69 6.77 19.90
C LYS A 256 9.66 5.65 20.25
N SER A 257 9.82 4.63 19.40
CA SER A 257 10.79 3.55 19.64
C SER A 257 12.24 4.05 19.67
N ARG A 258 12.54 5.19 19.03
CA ARG A 258 13.87 5.84 19.15
C ARG A 258 14.04 6.55 20.48
N GLN A 259 12.98 7.17 21.00
CA GLN A 259 12.97 7.83 22.30
C GLN A 259 13.03 6.82 23.45
N HIS A 260 12.51 5.62 23.24
CA HIS A 260 12.43 4.54 24.21
C HIS A 260 13.09 3.25 23.68
N PRO A 261 14.42 3.23 23.51
CA PRO A 261 15.12 2.11 22.85
C PRO A 261 15.08 0.80 23.62
N HIS A 262 14.76 0.86 24.93
CA HIS A 262 14.71 -0.29 25.83
C HIS A 262 13.29 -0.81 26.06
N ASP A 263 12.27 -0.21 25.45
CA ASP A 263 10.88 -0.60 25.64
C ASP A 263 10.25 -1.04 24.31
N ILE A 264 9.16 -1.80 24.43
CA ILE A 264 8.22 -2.04 23.34
C ILE A 264 7.26 -0.86 23.31
N VAL A 265 7.16 -0.21 22.15
CA VAL A 265 6.19 0.84 21.89
C VAL A 265 4.98 0.21 21.22
N MET A 266 3.84 0.26 21.89
CA MET A 266 2.54 -0.13 21.37
C MET A 266 1.68 1.11 21.14
N ILE A 267 1.18 1.24 19.92
CA ILE A 267 0.28 2.32 19.54
C ILE A 267 -1.00 1.70 19.00
N ASP A 268 -2.15 2.25 19.37
CA ASP A 268 -3.41 1.92 18.72
C ASP A 268 -4.10 3.15 18.10
N GLN A 269 -4.88 2.88 17.06
CA GLN A 269 -5.65 3.89 16.34
C GLN A 269 -6.96 3.26 15.85
N VAL A 270 -8.09 3.88 16.18
CA VAL A 270 -9.41 3.44 15.71
C VAL A 270 -9.77 4.18 14.43
N ASN A 271 -10.08 3.43 13.37
CA ASN A 271 -10.46 3.92 12.05
C ASN A 271 -11.81 3.33 11.66
N GLY A 272 -12.89 4.01 12.05
CA GLY A 272 -14.27 3.58 11.80
C GLY A 272 -14.59 2.25 12.48
N LEU A 273 -14.90 1.22 11.69
CA LEU A 273 -15.24 -0.12 12.17
C LEU A 273 -14.03 -0.99 12.51
N THR A 274 -12.82 -0.52 12.19
CA THR A 274 -11.56 -1.23 12.43
C THR A 274 -10.68 -0.46 13.40
N ALA A 275 -9.73 -1.15 14.01
CA ALA A 275 -8.63 -0.57 14.75
C ALA A 275 -7.32 -1.14 14.22
N ASN A 276 -6.27 -0.33 14.28
CA ASN A 276 -4.90 -0.73 14.06
C ASN A 276 -4.19 -0.79 15.40
N ILE A 277 -3.50 -1.90 15.69
CA ILE A 277 -2.55 -2.00 16.78
C ILE A 277 -1.17 -2.21 16.16
N TYR A 278 -0.24 -1.33 16.46
CA TYR A 278 1.12 -1.37 15.93
C TYR A 278 2.11 -1.43 17.07
N LEU A 279 3.00 -2.41 17.03
CA LEU A 279 4.06 -2.63 17.99
C LEU A 279 5.42 -2.47 17.32
N ARG A 280 6.36 -1.87 18.03
CA ARG A 280 7.74 -1.76 17.58
C ARG A 280 8.71 -1.76 18.75
N HIS A 281 9.84 -2.43 18.60
CA HIS A 281 10.99 -2.31 19.51
C HIS A 281 12.29 -2.15 18.74
N ARG A 282 13.38 -1.98 19.49
CA ARG A 282 14.75 -1.92 18.94
C ARG A 282 15.72 -2.91 19.60
N GLN A 283 15.21 -3.76 20.48
CA GLN A 283 15.97 -4.83 21.12
C GLN A 283 16.24 -5.99 20.14
N GLU A 284 17.44 -6.58 20.17
CA GLU A 284 17.84 -7.64 19.23
C GLU A 284 17.27 -9.03 19.58
N ASN A 285 17.04 -9.29 20.87
CA ASN A 285 16.63 -10.62 21.38
C ASN A 285 15.11 -10.73 21.64
N LEU A 286 14.33 -9.84 21.06
CA LEU A 286 12.87 -9.84 21.18
C LEU A 286 12.27 -10.06 19.79
N ASP A 287 11.23 -10.90 19.73
CA ASP A 287 10.51 -11.20 18.50
C ASP A 287 9.00 -11.02 18.74
N LEU A 288 8.41 -10.07 18.02
CA LEU A 288 6.97 -9.78 18.03
C LEU A 288 6.16 -10.75 17.16
N GLY A 289 6.79 -11.72 16.49
CA GLY A 289 6.14 -12.77 15.71
C GLY A 289 5.10 -13.55 16.51
N LYS A 290 5.30 -13.73 17.83
CA LYS A 290 4.29 -14.33 18.71
C LYS A 290 2.99 -13.51 18.78
N VAL A 291 3.08 -12.18 18.69
CA VAL A 291 1.91 -11.29 18.68
C VAL A 291 1.15 -11.41 17.36
N VAL A 292 1.89 -11.46 16.24
CA VAL A 292 1.31 -11.68 14.90
C VAL A 292 0.62 -13.04 14.84
N ALA A 293 1.26 -14.10 15.36
CA ALA A 293 0.68 -15.44 15.41
C ALA A 293 -0.61 -15.46 16.24
N GLN A 294 -0.61 -14.84 17.42
CA GLN A 294 -1.80 -14.72 18.26
C GLN A 294 -2.94 -13.99 17.54
N ALA A 295 -2.66 -12.87 16.87
CA ALA A 295 -3.68 -12.13 16.11
C ALA A 295 -4.31 -12.99 14.99
N ARG A 296 -3.50 -13.81 14.30
CA ARG A 296 -3.98 -14.72 13.26
C ARG A 296 -4.88 -15.83 13.81
N VAL A 297 -4.66 -16.29 15.05
CA VAL A 297 -5.56 -17.27 15.71
C VAL A 297 -6.97 -16.72 15.87
N HIS A 298 -7.11 -15.40 16.09
CA HIS A 298 -8.41 -14.73 16.14
C HIS A 298 -8.99 -14.43 14.75
N GLY A 299 -8.27 -14.75 13.67
CA GLY A 299 -8.67 -14.41 12.31
C GLY A 299 -8.45 -12.95 11.93
N TYR A 300 -7.67 -12.19 12.72
CA TYR A 300 -7.34 -10.81 12.38
C TYR A 300 -6.28 -10.74 11.28
N ASN A 301 -6.28 -9.63 10.53
CA ASN A 301 -5.23 -9.37 9.55
C ASN A 301 -3.98 -8.89 10.31
N ALA A 302 -2.89 -9.65 10.24
CA ALA A 302 -1.67 -9.32 10.96
C ALA A 302 -0.40 -9.72 10.19
N GLY A 303 0.61 -8.86 10.28
CA GLY A 303 1.91 -9.04 9.64
C GLY A 303 3.00 -8.25 10.35
N GLY A 304 4.25 -8.45 9.94
CA GLY A 304 5.38 -7.79 10.57
C GLY A 304 6.70 -8.51 10.37
N LYS A 305 7.71 -8.03 11.10
CA LYS A 305 9.06 -8.60 11.22
C LYS A 305 9.32 -8.92 12.69
N ALA A 306 10.51 -9.40 13.03
CA ALA A 306 10.86 -9.64 14.43
C ALA A 306 10.64 -8.39 15.30
N GLU A 307 11.03 -7.22 14.78
CA GLU A 307 11.02 -5.95 15.49
C GLU A 307 9.73 -5.12 15.36
N VAL A 308 8.75 -5.59 14.58
CA VAL A 308 7.50 -4.88 14.28
C VAL A 308 6.33 -5.85 14.17
N ALA A 309 5.19 -5.53 14.79
CA ALA A 309 3.91 -6.19 14.49
C ALA A 309 2.85 -5.14 14.15
N GLY A 310 2.12 -5.34 13.06
CA GLY A 310 0.93 -4.56 12.69
C GLY A 310 -0.29 -5.47 12.64
N ILE A 311 -1.36 -5.06 13.30
CA ILE A 311 -2.61 -5.83 13.42
C ILE A 311 -3.78 -4.92 13.05
N ILE A 312 -4.66 -5.42 12.20
CA ILE A 312 -5.94 -4.81 11.86
C ILE A 312 -7.06 -5.73 12.35
N LEU A 313 -7.92 -5.20 13.20
CA LEU A 313 -8.99 -5.95 13.85
C LEU A 313 -10.27 -5.11 13.97
N PRO A 314 -11.44 -5.71 14.24
CA PRO A 314 -12.66 -4.97 14.52
C PRO A 314 -12.47 -4.01 15.70
N ALA A 315 -12.95 -2.77 15.58
CA ALA A 315 -12.76 -1.74 16.60
C ALA A 315 -13.32 -2.14 17.98
N ALA A 316 -14.40 -2.93 17.98
CA ALA A 316 -15.01 -3.47 19.20
C ALA A 316 -14.11 -4.43 19.98
N GLU A 317 -13.15 -5.08 19.31
CA GLU A 317 -12.24 -6.08 19.88
C GLU A 317 -10.87 -5.51 20.25
N ALA A 318 -10.60 -4.25 19.89
CA ALA A 318 -9.30 -3.60 20.11
C ALA A 318 -8.88 -3.57 21.59
N THR A 319 -9.83 -3.28 22.49
CA THR A 319 -9.53 -3.16 23.93
C THR A 319 -9.22 -4.51 24.55
N SER A 320 -10.00 -5.56 24.25
CA SER A 320 -9.76 -6.90 24.77
C SER A 320 -8.44 -7.46 24.23
N PHE A 321 -8.20 -7.32 22.92
CA PHE A 321 -6.98 -7.84 22.32
C PHE A 321 -5.72 -7.12 22.82
N LYS A 322 -5.78 -5.80 23.06
CA LYS A 322 -4.69 -5.07 23.72
C LYS A 322 -4.31 -5.68 25.07
N GLN A 323 -5.29 -6.08 25.88
CA GLN A 323 -5.03 -6.71 27.17
C GLN A 323 -4.37 -8.09 27.03
N GLU A 324 -4.72 -8.84 25.98
CA GLU A 324 -4.04 -10.09 25.65
C GLU A 324 -2.59 -9.87 25.24
N ILE A 325 -2.32 -8.85 24.42
CA ILE A 325 -0.97 -8.45 24.02
C ILE A 325 -0.12 -8.08 25.26
N ILE A 326 -0.68 -7.27 26.17
CA ILE A 326 -0.01 -6.90 27.42
C ILE A 326 0.38 -8.15 28.21
N LYS A 327 -0.53 -9.11 28.36
CA LYS A 327 -0.25 -10.38 29.07
C LYS A 327 0.78 -11.25 28.35
N LEU A 328 0.78 -11.25 27.01
CA LEU A 328 1.72 -12.03 26.19
C LEU A 328 3.16 -11.46 26.23
N LEU A 329 3.28 -10.17 26.52
CA LEU A 329 4.56 -9.44 26.53
C LEU A 329 5.08 -9.11 27.94
N SER A 330 4.25 -9.27 28.98
CA SER A 330 4.67 -9.17 30.39
C SER A 330 5.37 -10.43 30.87
#